data_AF-A0A7C2IV40-F1
#
_entry.id   AF-A0A7C2IV40-F1
#
_cell.length_a   1.000
_cell.length_b   1.000
_cell.length_c   1.000
_cell.angle_alpha   90.00
_cell.angle_beta   90.00
_cell.angle_gamma   90.00
#
_symmetry.space_group_name_H-M   'P 1'
#
loop_
_entity.id
_entity.type
_entity.pdbx_description
1 polymer ?
#
loop_
_entity_poly.entity_id
_entity_poly.type
_entity_poly.pdbx_seq_one_letter_code
_entity_poly.pdbx_strand_id
1 'polypeptide(L)'
;MIARAEKGLRILAGIALALSLLAGWGCGGGKKTSWPVAEVDGSRMAARAQGRYLEIYNGEDWERQIIKGVNIGSALPGKWFSEFPADKGLYLDWFARIEAMHANTVRVYTLLDPLFYQALDEFNRSTSGEGLRLLQEIWPDDDIPGNNLYDSIYTTNYREEIARDLDALHGGCEIPERKGRAWGKYTADVLPYLLGVIIGREISAEEVLSTNLANPDKGEYDGRFVRASGASATEAWMAESCDYAASYVRDAYGWQIPVSFVSWPTLDPMNHPTEHTPGVDKSQEADDSQVLDPARLEVGPESTAGLFGTYHIYPYYPEFMYREPGYADYTDEEGVLRYGGYLRQFMSVHPPYPALVGEFGLSTSIGAAHIHPEGINHGAVSEEEQGKQIARMMRAIVREGYAGGMVFEWADEWAKRTWITMPYMIPFDRHIYWHNLMDPEQNFGILACEPNRFPFSGGQKEMWRRDEGSD
;
A
#
# COMPACT_ATOMS: atom_id res chain seq x y z
N MET A 1 -7.17 7.00 32.36
CA MET A 1 -6.76 8.23 33.08
C MET A 1 -5.98 7.85 34.34
N ILE A 2 -4.68 8.17 34.32
CA ILE A 2 -3.75 8.43 35.44
C ILE A 2 -3.79 7.46 36.64
N ALA A 3 -2.85 6.50 36.65
CA ALA A 3 -1.92 6.26 37.78
C ALA A 3 -1.16 4.94 37.58
N ARG A 4 0.06 5.01 37.03
CA ARG A 4 1.26 4.20 37.34
C ARG A 4 2.30 4.37 36.23
N ALA A 5 2.98 5.50 36.24
CA ALA A 5 4.17 5.75 35.43
C ALA A 5 5.18 6.52 36.29
N GLU A 6 5.67 5.89 37.35
CA GLU A 6 6.80 6.39 38.13
C GLU A 6 7.64 5.21 38.61
N LYS A 7 8.61 4.80 37.77
CA LYS A 7 9.91 4.22 38.13
C LYS A 7 10.60 3.70 36.87
N GLY A 8 11.32 4.60 36.19
CA GLY A 8 12.13 4.25 35.03
C GLY A 8 12.78 5.45 34.36
N LEU A 9 13.09 6.53 35.10
CA LEU A 9 13.68 7.74 34.53
C LEU A 9 14.82 8.26 35.40
N ARG A 10 15.82 7.42 35.64
CA ARG A 10 17.12 7.81 36.22
C ARG A 10 18.21 6.83 35.76
N ILE A 11 18.61 6.92 34.50
CA ILE A 11 19.91 6.57 33.90
C ILE A 11 19.73 6.92 32.42
N LEU A 12 20.25 8.07 31.99
CA LEU A 12 20.51 8.50 30.60
C LEU A 12 20.82 10.01 30.49
N ALA A 13 20.82 10.75 31.61
CA ALA A 13 21.27 12.15 31.66
C ALA A 13 22.81 12.33 31.60
N GLY A 14 23.56 11.36 31.04
CA GLY A 14 25.03 11.32 31.16
C GLY A 14 25.83 11.28 29.85
N ILE A 15 25.20 11.24 28.66
CA ILE A 15 25.93 11.04 27.39
C ILE A 15 25.67 12.15 26.34
N ALA A 16 24.72 13.07 26.56
CA ALA A 16 24.41 14.13 25.58
C ALA A 16 25.21 15.45 25.77
N LEU A 17 26.34 15.43 26.47
CA LEU A 17 27.15 16.63 26.75
C LEU A 17 28.59 16.51 26.25
N ALA A 18 28.77 16.01 25.03
CA ALA A 18 30.05 16.07 24.33
C ALA A 18 29.84 15.93 22.83
N LEU A 19 29.39 17.00 22.15
CA LEU A 19 29.62 17.25 20.72
C LEU A 19 29.10 18.61 20.19
N SER A 20 28.61 19.51 21.05
CA SER A 20 28.16 20.85 20.66
C SER A 20 29.20 21.95 20.91
N LEU A 21 30.42 21.75 20.40
CA LEU A 21 31.42 22.83 20.30
C LEU A 21 32.20 22.68 19.00
N LEU A 22 31.63 23.21 17.90
CA LEU A 22 32.30 23.90 16.78
C LEU A 22 31.39 23.94 15.54
N ALA A 23 30.51 24.94 15.47
CA ALA A 23 30.14 25.61 14.21
C ALA A 23 29.37 26.88 14.56
N GLY A 24 30.06 28.03 14.43
CA GLY A 24 29.46 29.35 14.62
C GLY A 24 28.75 29.85 13.37
N TRP A 25 27.78 30.73 13.63
CA TRP A 25 27.18 31.74 12.76
C TRP A 25 26.39 31.31 11.51
N GLY A 26 25.07 31.36 11.70
CA GLY A 26 24.08 31.56 10.66
C GLY A 26 22.70 31.79 11.29
N CYS A 27 22.47 32.97 11.90
CA CYS A 27 21.11 33.41 12.19
C CYS A 27 20.41 33.72 10.87
N GLY A 28 19.66 32.73 10.37
CA GLY A 28 18.67 32.89 9.32
C GLY A 28 17.34 32.36 9.83
N GLY A 29 16.57 33.22 10.50
CA GLY A 29 15.15 32.96 10.72
C GLY A 29 14.46 32.97 9.36
N GLY A 30 14.15 31.77 8.86
CA GLY A 30 13.28 31.57 7.71
C GLY A 30 12.48 30.31 7.98
N LYS A 31 11.15 30.44 8.02
CA LYS A 31 10.26 29.30 7.82
C LYS A 31 10.62 28.70 6.44
N LYS A 32 11.49 27.70 6.40
CA LYS A 32 11.51 26.75 5.29
C LYS A 32 10.28 25.88 5.48
N THR A 33 9.46 25.68 4.45
CA THR A 33 8.63 24.48 4.21
C THR A 33 7.55 24.81 3.17
N SER A 34 7.94 25.09 1.93
CA SER A 34 7.13 24.65 0.79
C SER A 34 7.95 23.55 0.14
N TRP A 35 7.39 22.36 0.02
CA TRP A 35 8.05 21.30 -0.73
C TRP A 35 8.27 21.80 -2.15
N PRO A 36 9.48 21.64 -2.71
CA PRO A 36 9.81 22.19 -4.01
C PRO A 36 9.00 21.49 -5.11
N VAL A 37 8.58 22.27 -6.10
CA VAL A 37 7.82 21.82 -7.27
C VAL A 37 8.58 22.24 -8.52
N ALA A 38 8.82 21.31 -9.43
CA ALA A 38 9.43 21.57 -10.71
C ALA A 38 8.39 22.05 -11.72
N GLU A 39 8.82 22.86 -12.68
CA GLU A 39 8.06 23.22 -13.89
C GLU A 39 8.71 22.51 -15.08
N VAL A 40 8.03 21.53 -15.66
CA VAL A 40 8.52 20.70 -16.78
C VAL A 40 7.49 20.73 -17.89
N ASP A 41 7.87 21.25 -19.07
CA ASP A 41 7.00 21.37 -20.24
C ASP A 41 5.63 22.03 -19.92
N GLY A 42 5.69 23.09 -19.11
CA GLY A 42 4.53 23.83 -18.64
C GLY A 42 3.65 23.04 -17.66
N SER A 43 4.19 22.01 -17.01
CA SER A 43 3.52 21.20 -15.98
C SER A 43 4.22 21.34 -14.64
N ARG A 44 3.44 21.47 -13.57
CA ARG A 44 3.95 21.34 -12.19
C ARG A 44 4.14 19.88 -11.83
N MET A 45 5.25 19.55 -11.17
CA MET A 45 5.57 18.19 -10.75
C MET A 45 6.36 18.19 -9.44
N ALA A 46 5.99 17.29 -8.52
CA ALA A 46 6.75 17.04 -7.28
C ALA A 46 7.53 15.70 -7.34
N ALA A 47 7.05 14.76 -8.14
CA ALA A 47 7.62 13.43 -8.32
C ALA A 47 7.54 13.00 -9.79
N ARG A 48 8.41 12.07 -10.19
CA ARG A 48 8.36 11.37 -11.49
C ARG A 48 8.82 9.93 -11.38
N ALA A 49 8.34 9.06 -12.24
CA ALA A 49 8.88 7.73 -12.48
C ALA A 49 10.01 7.81 -13.51
N GLN A 50 11.22 7.40 -13.13
CA GLN A 50 12.40 7.44 -13.98
C GLN A 50 13.22 6.17 -13.82
N GLY A 51 13.43 5.45 -14.94
CA GLY A 51 14.09 4.14 -14.91
C GLY A 51 13.34 3.18 -13.98
N ARG A 52 14.02 2.61 -12.98
CA ARG A 52 13.43 1.65 -12.03
C ARG A 52 12.91 2.28 -10.73
N TYR A 53 12.93 3.61 -10.60
CA TYR A 53 12.62 4.28 -9.33
C TYR A 53 11.68 5.48 -9.51
N LEU A 54 11.06 5.87 -8.39
CA LEU A 54 10.47 7.19 -8.28
C LEU A 54 11.55 8.19 -7.86
N GLU A 55 11.50 9.38 -8.45
CA GLU A 55 12.35 10.51 -8.12
C GLU A 55 11.49 11.64 -7.56
N ILE A 56 12.02 12.34 -6.57
CA ILE A 56 11.42 13.55 -6.00
C ILE A 56 12.23 14.77 -6.42
N TYR A 57 11.56 15.89 -6.67
CA TYR A 57 12.27 17.14 -6.90
C TYR A 57 12.76 17.71 -5.56
N ASN A 58 14.03 18.12 -5.48
CA ASN A 58 14.63 18.71 -4.27
C ASN A 58 14.73 20.25 -4.32
N GLY A 59 14.29 20.87 -5.41
CA GLY A 59 14.41 22.32 -5.66
C GLY A 59 15.43 22.69 -6.72
N GLU A 60 16.39 21.80 -7.00
CA GLU A 60 17.46 21.97 -7.99
C GLU A 60 17.51 20.81 -8.99
N ASP A 61 17.35 19.57 -8.53
CA ASP A 61 17.42 18.35 -9.34
C ASP A 61 16.42 17.28 -8.85
N TRP A 62 16.35 16.19 -9.61
CA TRP A 62 15.56 15.00 -9.30
C TRP A 62 16.40 14.00 -8.53
N GLU A 63 15.93 13.59 -7.36
CA GLU A 63 16.60 12.63 -6.50
C GLU A 63 15.82 11.32 -6.42
N ARG A 64 16.52 10.21 -6.69
CA ARG A 64 15.96 8.87 -6.50
C ARG A 64 15.53 8.68 -5.04
N GLN A 65 14.27 8.30 -4.86
CA GLN A 65 13.71 7.96 -3.56
C GLN A 65 13.50 6.44 -3.46
N ILE A 66 14.11 5.81 -2.45
CA ILE A 66 13.66 4.48 -2.01
C ILE A 66 12.43 4.67 -1.15
N ILE A 67 11.31 4.08 -1.57
CA ILE A 67 10.06 4.14 -0.84
C ILE A 67 10.15 3.23 0.37
N LYS A 68 10.01 3.81 1.57
CA LYS A 68 9.92 3.09 2.83
C LYS A 68 8.62 3.54 3.47
N GLY A 69 7.52 2.87 3.16
CA GLY A 69 6.23 3.36 3.58
C GLY A 69 5.39 2.35 4.35
N VAL A 70 4.23 2.84 4.75
CA VAL A 70 3.23 2.09 5.49
C VAL A 70 1.84 2.43 4.95
N ASN A 71 0.98 1.43 4.87
CA ASN A 71 -0.41 1.62 4.50
C ASN A 71 -1.22 2.08 5.73
N ILE A 72 -2.13 3.03 5.53
CA ILE A 72 -3.04 3.50 6.57
C ILE A 72 -4.46 3.05 6.20
N GLY A 73 -5.02 2.17 7.03
CA GLY A 73 -6.41 1.75 7.00
C GLY A 73 -7.40 2.90 7.20
N SER A 74 -8.65 2.70 6.78
CA SER A 74 -9.69 3.73 6.85
C SER A 74 -10.55 3.64 8.10
N ALA A 75 -10.51 2.50 8.82
CA ALA A 75 -11.35 2.25 9.99
C ALA A 75 -10.54 2.06 11.26
N LEU A 76 -11.09 2.60 12.36
CA LEU A 76 -10.65 2.21 13.70
C LEU A 76 -11.35 0.90 14.14
N PRO A 77 -10.79 0.20 15.15
CA PRO A 77 -11.51 -0.84 15.88
C PRO A 77 -12.97 -0.47 16.20
N GLY A 78 -13.90 -1.37 15.90
CA GLY A 78 -15.33 -1.10 16.13
C GLY A 78 -16.01 -0.25 15.06
N LYS A 79 -15.34 0.10 13.97
CA LYS A 79 -15.84 0.92 12.87
C LYS A 79 -15.79 0.18 11.53
N TRP A 80 -16.73 0.48 10.64
CA TRP A 80 -16.66 0.04 9.23
C TRP A 80 -15.68 0.91 8.44
N PHE A 81 -15.19 0.42 7.29
CA PHE A 81 -14.27 1.15 6.38
C PHE A 81 -14.78 2.51 5.85
N SER A 82 -16.07 2.80 6.06
CA SER A 82 -16.70 4.08 5.72
C SER A 82 -16.93 5.01 6.92
N GLU A 83 -16.59 4.56 8.13
CA GLU A 83 -16.66 5.33 9.37
C GLU A 83 -15.26 5.81 9.77
N PHE A 84 -14.73 6.76 9.00
CA PHE A 84 -13.40 7.31 9.19
C PHE A 84 -13.18 7.86 10.62
N PRO A 85 -11.93 7.88 11.12
CA PRO A 85 -11.60 8.39 12.45
C PRO A 85 -12.19 9.77 12.79
N ALA A 86 -12.30 10.65 11.78
CA ALA A 86 -12.79 12.03 11.92
C ALA A 86 -12.10 12.80 13.07
N ASP A 87 -10.82 12.48 13.33
CA ASP A 87 -9.99 13.09 14.36
C ASP A 87 -8.61 13.46 13.78
N LYS A 88 -8.40 14.76 13.59
CA LYS A 88 -7.13 15.30 13.08
C LYS A 88 -5.96 15.02 14.03
N GLY A 89 -6.19 15.03 15.34
CA GLY A 89 -5.15 14.82 16.34
C GLY A 89 -4.59 13.39 16.30
N LEU A 90 -5.44 12.42 15.98
CA LEU A 90 -5.02 11.04 15.77
C LEU A 90 -4.07 10.91 14.57
N TYR A 91 -4.45 11.48 13.42
CA TYR A 91 -3.59 11.44 12.23
C TYR A 91 -2.24 12.12 12.48
N LEU A 92 -2.21 13.26 13.19
CA LEU A 92 -0.95 13.92 13.56
C LEU A 92 -0.05 13.05 14.46
N ASP A 93 -0.63 12.35 15.45
CA ASP A 93 0.14 11.40 16.29
C ASP A 93 0.67 10.23 15.45
N TRP A 94 -0.15 9.69 14.55
CA TRP A 94 0.27 8.63 13.62
C TRP A 94 1.43 9.08 12.73
N PHE A 95 1.30 10.22 12.04
CA PHE A 95 2.36 10.75 11.17
C PHE A 95 3.68 10.98 11.92
N ALA A 96 3.63 11.51 13.13
CA ALA A 96 4.82 11.69 13.95
C ALA A 96 5.52 10.37 14.29
N ARG A 97 4.76 9.30 14.60
CA ARG A 97 5.33 7.98 14.90
C ARG A 97 5.83 7.26 13.64
N ILE A 98 5.12 7.40 12.52
CA ILE A 98 5.53 6.87 11.21
C ILE A 98 6.86 7.49 10.78
N GLU A 99 6.99 8.82 10.88
CA GLU A 99 8.27 9.49 10.60
C GLU A 99 9.37 9.06 11.59
N ALA A 100 9.03 8.89 12.88
CA ALA A 100 9.98 8.46 13.90
C ALA A 100 10.55 7.05 13.67
N MET A 101 9.84 6.16 12.97
CA MET A 101 10.38 4.87 12.52
C MET A 101 11.13 4.96 11.18
N HIS A 102 11.40 6.17 10.69
CA HIS A 102 12.08 6.47 9.43
C HIS A 102 11.35 6.01 8.16
N ALA A 103 10.03 5.82 8.23
CA ALA A 103 9.21 5.76 7.03
C ALA A 103 9.10 7.16 6.41
N ASN A 104 9.03 7.21 5.08
CA ASN A 104 9.00 8.46 4.30
C ASN A 104 7.70 8.62 3.49
N THR A 105 6.84 7.61 3.47
CA THR A 105 5.65 7.56 2.62
C THR A 105 4.50 6.90 3.36
N VAL A 106 3.31 7.45 3.20
CA VAL A 106 2.04 6.82 3.59
C VAL A 106 1.21 6.53 2.33
N ARG A 107 0.53 5.39 2.31
CA ARG A 107 -0.49 5.05 1.29
C ARG A 107 -1.86 4.93 1.94
N VAL A 108 -2.87 5.37 1.22
CA VAL A 108 -4.29 5.17 1.56
C VAL A 108 -5.02 4.61 0.33
N TYR A 109 -5.98 3.71 0.55
CA TYR A 109 -6.63 2.89 -0.48
C TYR A 109 -7.73 3.63 -1.27
N THR A 110 -8.42 4.53 -0.58
CA THR A 110 -9.55 5.31 -1.08
C THR A 110 -9.42 6.74 -0.57
N LEU A 111 -10.29 7.63 -1.05
CA LEU A 111 -10.42 8.95 -0.45
C LEU A 111 -10.81 8.83 1.03
N LEU A 112 -9.94 9.33 1.92
CA LEU A 112 -10.25 9.49 3.34
C LEU A 112 -10.96 10.82 3.62
N ASP A 113 -11.43 11.00 4.86
CA ASP A 113 -12.08 12.23 5.28
C ASP A 113 -11.15 13.47 5.18
N PRO A 114 -11.68 14.70 5.03
CA PRO A 114 -10.85 15.90 4.84
C PRO A 114 -9.82 16.16 5.94
N LEU A 115 -10.02 15.66 7.17
CA LEU A 115 -9.07 15.88 8.26
C LEU A 115 -7.76 15.13 8.06
N PHE A 116 -7.76 14.02 7.31
CA PHE A 116 -6.53 13.32 6.95
C PHE A 116 -5.58 14.23 6.15
N TYR A 117 -6.08 14.83 5.07
CA TYR A 117 -5.28 15.70 4.20
C TYR A 117 -4.87 17.00 4.90
N GLN A 118 -5.74 17.55 5.75
CA GLN A 118 -5.40 18.69 6.59
C GLN A 118 -4.32 18.35 7.62
N ALA A 119 -4.38 17.16 8.24
CA ALA A 119 -3.34 16.69 9.15
C ALA A 119 -2.01 16.49 8.41
N LEU A 120 -2.03 15.95 7.19
CA LEU A 120 -0.82 15.73 6.40
C LEU A 120 -0.14 17.06 6.03
N ASP A 121 -0.90 18.05 5.56
CA ASP A 121 -0.37 19.41 5.30
C ASP A 121 0.17 20.06 6.57
N GLU A 122 -0.59 19.99 7.67
CA GLU A 122 -0.16 20.56 8.95
C GLU A 122 1.12 19.90 9.48
N PHE A 123 1.21 18.57 9.40
CA PHE A 123 2.39 17.81 9.79
C PHE A 123 3.60 18.19 8.95
N ASN A 124 3.49 18.15 7.62
CA ASN A 124 4.60 18.43 6.70
C ASN A 124 5.10 19.88 6.79
N ARG A 125 4.26 20.83 7.20
CA ARG A 125 4.64 22.24 7.39
C ARG A 125 5.22 22.53 8.77
N SER A 126 5.07 21.63 9.73
CA SER A 126 5.49 21.83 11.12
C SER A 126 6.60 20.89 11.58
N THR A 127 6.80 19.75 10.89
CA THR A 127 7.86 18.81 11.23
C THR A 127 9.25 19.43 11.04
N SER A 128 10.18 19.02 11.90
CA SER A 128 11.61 19.28 11.73
C SER A 128 12.34 18.15 10.98
N GLY A 129 11.64 17.05 10.66
CA GLY A 129 12.15 15.95 9.86
C GLY A 129 11.97 16.19 8.36
N GLU A 130 12.04 15.10 7.59
CA GLU A 130 11.88 15.12 6.13
C GLU A 130 10.40 15.21 5.70
N GLY A 131 9.47 14.95 6.62
CA GLY A 131 8.05 14.84 6.33
C GLY A 131 7.67 13.54 5.63
N LEU A 132 6.37 13.41 5.34
CA LEU A 132 5.79 12.22 4.72
C LEU A 132 5.24 12.55 3.34
N ARG A 133 5.58 11.68 2.39
CA ARG A 133 4.97 11.62 1.07
C ARG A 133 3.65 10.87 1.08
N LEU A 134 2.83 11.11 0.07
CA LEU A 134 1.55 10.44 -0.14
C LEU A 134 1.58 9.60 -1.41
N LEU A 135 1.10 8.37 -1.32
CA LEU A 135 0.57 7.60 -2.44
C LEU A 135 -0.93 7.49 -2.25
N GLN A 136 -1.70 8.07 -3.18
CA GLN A 136 -3.16 7.97 -3.16
C GLN A 136 -3.57 6.83 -4.07
N GLU A 137 -4.23 5.82 -3.55
CA GLU A 137 -4.96 4.87 -4.38
C GLU A 137 -6.42 5.26 -4.51
N ILE A 138 -7.03 4.88 -5.63
CA ILE A 138 -8.40 5.19 -5.97
C ILE A 138 -9.10 3.89 -6.38
N TRP A 139 -9.86 3.30 -5.48
CA TRP A 139 -10.61 2.07 -5.78
C TRP A 139 -11.85 2.35 -6.63
N PRO A 140 -12.12 1.49 -7.62
CA PRO A 140 -13.44 1.45 -8.24
C PRO A 140 -14.46 0.81 -7.28
N ASP A 141 -15.74 0.77 -7.68
CA ASP A 141 -16.75 -0.01 -6.95
C ASP A 141 -16.39 -1.52 -6.96
N ASP A 142 -16.74 -2.23 -5.88
CA ASP A 142 -16.55 -3.69 -5.80
C ASP A 142 -17.57 -4.46 -6.66
N ASP A 143 -18.80 -3.93 -6.79
CA ASP A 143 -19.86 -4.56 -7.59
C ASP A 143 -19.66 -4.22 -9.07
N ILE A 144 -19.14 -5.18 -9.83
CA ILE A 144 -18.91 -5.05 -11.26
C ILE A 144 -20.04 -5.77 -12.02
N PRO A 145 -20.90 -5.05 -12.74
CA PRO A 145 -21.98 -5.68 -13.51
C PRO A 145 -21.44 -6.73 -14.49
N GLY A 146 -21.79 -7.99 -14.24
CA GLY A 146 -21.37 -9.13 -15.06
C GLY A 146 -19.86 -9.37 -15.08
N ASN A 147 -19.12 -8.91 -14.06
CA ASN A 147 -17.66 -9.01 -13.98
C ASN A 147 -16.94 -8.38 -15.19
N ASN A 148 -17.58 -7.41 -15.85
CA ASN A 148 -17.04 -6.72 -17.01
C ASN A 148 -16.62 -5.30 -16.64
N LEU A 149 -15.32 -5.04 -16.58
CA LEU A 149 -14.76 -3.72 -16.25
C LEU A 149 -15.19 -2.63 -17.24
N TYR A 150 -15.51 -3.00 -18.48
CA TYR A 150 -16.03 -2.09 -19.50
C TYR A 150 -17.53 -1.81 -19.41
N ASP A 151 -18.23 -2.29 -18.39
CA ASP A 151 -19.59 -1.82 -18.16
C ASP A 151 -19.62 -0.29 -18.09
N SER A 152 -20.53 0.30 -18.87
CA SER A 152 -20.52 1.74 -19.13
C SER A 152 -20.86 2.57 -17.89
N ILE A 153 -21.73 2.06 -17.01
CA ILE A 153 -22.08 2.75 -15.75
C ILE A 153 -20.90 2.61 -14.80
N TYR A 154 -20.34 1.40 -14.68
CA TYR A 154 -19.18 1.12 -13.84
C TYR A 154 -17.98 2.02 -14.20
N THR A 155 -17.57 2.04 -15.47
CA THR A 155 -16.44 2.86 -15.93
C THR A 155 -16.71 4.36 -15.76
N THR A 156 -17.94 4.80 -15.98
CA THR A 156 -18.32 6.22 -15.76
C THR A 156 -18.21 6.59 -14.29
N ASN A 157 -18.77 5.77 -13.39
CA ASN A 157 -18.68 5.99 -11.95
C ASN A 157 -17.23 6.01 -11.49
N TYR A 158 -16.39 5.12 -12.01
CA TYR A 158 -14.99 5.08 -11.61
C TYR A 158 -14.22 6.33 -12.06
N ARG A 159 -14.45 6.81 -13.28
CA ARG A 159 -13.89 8.09 -13.74
C ARG A 159 -14.33 9.26 -12.88
N GLU A 160 -15.59 9.31 -12.48
CA GLU A 160 -16.06 10.33 -11.55
C GLU A 160 -15.38 10.22 -10.18
N GLU A 161 -15.09 9.01 -9.70
CA GLU A 161 -14.33 8.82 -8.46
C GLU A 161 -12.89 9.31 -8.60
N ILE A 162 -12.21 8.97 -9.69
CA ILE A 162 -10.86 9.48 -10.00
C ILE A 162 -10.84 11.02 -9.99
N ALA A 163 -11.80 11.65 -10.66
CA ALA A 163 -11.90 13.10 -10.69
C ALA A 163 -12.11 13.71 -9.29
N ARG A 164 -13.01 13.13 -8.48
CA ARG A 164 -13.27 13.58 -7.10
C ARG A 164 -12.04 13.49 -6.21
N ASP A 165 -11.28 12.41 -6.33
CA ASP A 165 -10.07 12.21 -5.55
C ASP A 165 -9.00 13.23 -5.94
N LEU A 166 -8.78 13.46 -7.25
CA LEU A 166 -7.83 14.48 -7.72
C LEU A 166 -8.24 15.89 -7.32
N ASP A 167 -9.54 16.21 -7.35
CA ASP A 167 -10.10 17.49 -6.86
C ASP A 167 -9.85 17.68 -5.35
N ALA A 168 -10.01 16.61 -4.58
CA ALA A 168 -9.78 16.61 -3.14
C ALA A 168 -8.29 16.77 -2.80
N LEU A 169 -7.40 16.08 -3.53
CA LEU A 169 -5.94 16.20 -3.36
C LEU A 169 -5.42 17.61 -3.69
N HIS A 170 -6.04 18.30 -4.64
CA HIS A 170 -5.73 19.72 -4.94
C HIS A 170 -6.25 20.69 -3.86
N GLY A 171 -7.17 20.26 -2.99
CA GLY A 171 -7.66 21.07 -1.87
C GLY A 171 -8.59 22.21 -2.26
N GLY A 172 -9.32 22.06 -3.37
CA GLY A 172 -10.18 23.10 -3.94
C GLY A 172 -11.65 22.76 -4.04
N CYS A 173 -12.10 21.67 -3.41
CA CYS A 173 -13.41 21.09 -3.68
C CYS A 173 -14.29 20.87 -2.44
N GLU A 174 -15.59 20.74 -2.69
CA GLU A 174 -16.58 20.28 -1.72
C GLU A 174 -17.33 19.10 -2.32
N ILE A 175 -17.17 17.94 -1.71
CA ILE A 175 -17.85 16.71 -2.12
C ILE A 175 -19.13 16.59 -1.28
N PRO A 176 -20.32 16.52 -1.90
CA PRO A 176 -21.57 16.35 -1.16
C PRO A 176 -21.61 15.01 -0.43
N GLU A 177 -22.39 14.95 0.65
CA GLU A 177 -22.57 13.72 1.42
C GLU A 177 -22.98 12.54 0.54
N ARG A 178 -22.27 11.42 0.71
CA ARG A 178 -22.47 10.19 -0.05
C ARG A 178 -22.30 8.98 0.87
N LYS A 179 -23.21 8.02 0.74
CA LYS A 179 -23.25 6.85 1.62
C LYS A 179 -21.99 6.00 1.41
N GLY A 180 -21.34 5.62 2.50
CA GLY A 180 -20.24 4.66 2.48
C GLY A 180 -18.93 5.20 1.92
N ARG A 181 -18.82 6.51 1.65
CA ARG A 181 -17.64 7.14 1.03
C ARG A 181 -17.30 8.45 1.72
N ALA A 182 -16.04 8.88 1.67
CA ALA A 182 -15.63 10.16 2.24
C ALA A 182 -16.27 11.34 1.50
N TRP A 183 -16.59 12.39 2.25
CA TRP A 183 -17.23 13.61 1.76
C TRP A 183 -16.84 14.80 2.63
N GLY A 184 -17.20 15.99 2.18
CA GLY A 184 -16.95 17.24 2.90
C GLY A 184 -16.07 18.19 2.11
N LYS A 185 -15.53 19.17 2.82
CA LYS A 185 -14.76 20.27 2.23
C LYS A 185 -13.27 20.00 2.31
N TYR A 186 -12.64 19.79 1.16
CA TYR A 186 -11.20 19.56 1.03
C TYR A 186 -10.54 20.90 0.73
N THR A 187 -9.71 21.36 1.67
CA THR A 187 -9.06 22.69 1.59
C THR A 187 -7.54 22.63 1.62
N ALA A 188 -6.96 21.44 1.79
CA ALA A 188 -5.52 21.25 1.86
C ALA A 188 -5.01 20.79 0.49
N ASP A 189 -4.13 21.56 -0.13
CA ASP A 189 -3.43 21.17 -1.35
C ASP A 189 -2.27 20.24 -0.96
N VAL A 190 -2.42 18.95 -1.26
CA VAL A 190 -1.43 17.91 -0.95
C VAL A 190 -0.71 17.40 -2.21
N LEU A 191 -0.96 17.98 -3.39
CA LEU A 191 -0.22 17.63 -4.62
C LEU A 191 1.31 17.77 -4.47
N PRO A 192 1.86 18.76 -3.72
CA PRO A 192 3.30 18.83 -3.47
C PRO A 192 3.88 17.65 -2.67
N TYR A 193 3.04 16.89 -1.96
CA TYR A 193 3.44 15.72 -1.18
C TYR A 193 3.23 14.40 -1.94
N LEU A 194 2.52 14.45 -3.07
CA LEU A 194 2.10 13.28 -3.82
C LEU A 194 3.27 12.67 -4.62
N LEU A 195 3.54 11.39 -4.37
CA LEU A 195 4.48 10.59 -5.16
C LEU A 195 3.84 10.00 -6.40
N GLY A 196 2.53 9.77 -6.36
CA GLY A 196 1.78 9.23 -7.48
C GLY A 196 0.37 8.81 -7.06
N VAL A 197 -0.43 8.50 -8.08
CA VAL A 197 -1.78 7.96 -7.91
C VAL A 197 -1.80 6.53 -8.41
N ILE A 198 -2.37 5.64 -7.60
CA ILE A 198 -2.50 4.22 -7.89
C ILE A 198 -3.97 3.97 -8.28
N ILE A 199 -4.17 3.38 -9.46
CA ILE A 199 -5.46 3.16 -10.09
C ILE A 199 -5.79 1.67 -10.02
N GLY A 200 -6.94 1.37 -9.46
CA GLY A 200 -7.52 0.04 -9.39
C GLY A 200 -7.58 -0.49 -7.97
N ARG A 201 -7.76 -1.80 -7.89
CA ARG A 201 -7.66 -2.65 -6.69
C ARG A 201 -7.13 -4.02 -7.12
N GLU A 202 -7.03 -4.96 -6.20
CA GLU A 202 -6.82 -6.37 -6.55
C GLU A 202 -8.00 -6.88 -7.40
N ILE A 203 -7.77 -7.00 -8.71
CA ILE A 203 -8.73 -7.61 -9.65
C ILE A 203 -8.59 -9.12 -9.55
N SER A 204 -9.71 -9.83 -9.58
CA SER A 204 -9.77 -11.29 -9.55
C SER A 204 -9.61 -11.91 -10.95
N ALA A 205 -9.18 -13.17 -11.01
CA ALA A 205 -9.12 -13.91 -12.27
C ALA A 205 -10.49 -14.00 -12.98
N GLU A 206 -11.59 -14.08 -12.24
CA GLU A 206 -12.93 -14.11 -12.82
C GLU A 206 -13.29 -12.79 -13.54
N GLU A 207 -12.93 -11.65 -12.94
CA GLU A 207 -13.11 -10.33 -13.55
C GLU A 207 -12.25 -10.15 -14.80
N VAL A 208 -10.99 -10.62 -14.77
CA VAL A 208 -10.10 -10.60 -15.95
C VAL A 208 -10.70 -11.44 -17.09
N LEU A 209 -11.07 -12.69 -16.80
CA LEU A 209 -11.63 -13.61 -17.80
C LEU A 209 -12.91 -13.05 -18.42
N SER A 210 -13.84 -12.59 -17.59
CA SER A 210 -15.14 -12.09 -18.02
C SER A 210 -15.00 -10.82 -18.86
N THR A 211 -14.15 -9.88 -18.44
CA THR A 211 -13.84 -8.65 -19.19
C THR A 211 -13.22 -8.97 -20.55
N ASN A 212 -12.23 -9.87 -20.58
CA ASN A 212 -11.52 -10.24 -21.81
C ASN A 212 -12.45 -10.94 -22.81
N LEU A 213 -13.31 -11.87 -22.35
CA LEU A 213 -14.27 -12.56 -23.20
C LEU A 213 -15.37 -11.63 -23.74
N ALA A 214 -15.80 -10.66 -22.94
CA ALA A 214 -16.85 -9.71 -23.34
C ALA A 214 -16.33 -8.64 -24.32
N ASN A 215 -15.02 -8.38 -24.36
CA ASN A 215 -14.42 -7.29 -25.12
C ASN A 215 -13.19 -7.74 -25.95
N PRO A 216 -13.30 -8.77 -26.81
CA PRO A 216 -12.14 -9.36 -27.50
C PRO A 216 -11.41 -8.39 -28.43
N ASP A 217 -12.09 -7.32 -28.88
CA ASP A 217 -11.54 -6.32 -29.79
C ASP A 217 -10.81 -5.17 -29.06
N LYS A 218 -10.76 -5.17 -27.73
CA LYS A 218 -10.18 -4.09 -26.91
C LYS A 218 -8.74 -4.36 -26.46
N GLY A 219 -7.86 -4.72 -27.37
CA GLY A 219 -6.43 -4.99 -27.05
C GLY A 219 -5.46 -3.83 -27.24
N GLU A 220 -5.97 -2.66 -27.65
CA GLU A 220 -5.15 -1.48 -27.97
C GLU A 220 -5.78 -0.22 -27.37
N TYR A 221 -4.95 0.67 -26.83
CA TYR A 221 -5.34 1.98 -26.33
C TYR A 221 -4.20 3.00 -26.53
N ASP A 222 -4.48 4.07 -27.26
CA ASP A 222 -3.50 5.13 -27.58
C ASP A 222 -3.83 6.43 -26.82
N GLY A 223 -3.54 6.44 -25.51
CA GLY A 223 -3.72 7.60 -24.63
C GLY A 223 -2.57 8.62 -24.70
N ARG A 224 -2.80 9.81 -24.14
CA ARG A 224 -1.83 10.91 -24.11
C ARG A 224 -0.66 10.62 -23.17
N PHE A 225 -0.95 10.04 -22.01
CA PHE A 225 -0.03 9.81 -20.90
C PHE A 225 0.25 8.33 -20.64
N VAL A 226 -0.70 7.45 -20.93
CA VAL A 226 -0.53 5.99 -20.82
C VAL A 226 -1.14 5.32 -22.06
N ARG A 227 -0.44 4.30 -22.58
CA ARG A 227 -0.86 3.51 -23.74
C ARG A 227 -0.90 2.03 -23.39
N ALA A 228 -1.67 1.25 -24.14
CA ALA A 228 -1.62 -0.20 -24.11
C ALA A 228 -1.56 -0.77 -25.52
N SER A 229 -0.68 -1.76 -25.73
CA SER A 229 -0.50 -2.41 -27.04
C SER A 229 -0.27 -3.90 -26.94
N GLY A 230 -0.87 -4.65 -27.86
CA GLY A 230 -0.89 -6.11 -27.82
C GLY A 230 -1.43 -6.65 -26.48
N ALA A 231 -2.36 -5.92 -25.88
CA ALA A 231 -2.88 -6.13 -24.54
C ALA A 231 -4.18 -6.95 -24.56
N SER A 232 -4.58 -7.44 -23.40
CA SER A 232 -5.93 -7.88 -23.10
C SER A 232 -6.86 -6.69 -22.86
N ALA A 233 -8.17 -6.94 -22.90
CA ALA A 233 -9.17 -5.91 -22.59
C ALA A 233 -9.00 -5.33 -21.18
N THR A 234 -8.66 -6.18 -20.21
CA THR A 234 -8.46 -5.74 -18.84
C THR A 234 -7.25 -4.80 -18.71
N GLU A 235 -6.13 -5.13 -19.35
CA GLU A 235 -4.93 -4.29 -19.37
C GLU A 235 -5.17 -2.96 -20.10
N ALA A 236 -5.91 -2.99 -21.21
CA ALA A 236 -6.30 -1.77 -21.92
C ALA A 236 -7.21 -0.86 -21.07
N TRP A 237 -8.12 -1.45 -20.29
CA TRP A 237 -8.96 -0.72 -19.33
C TRP A 237 -8.14 -0.07 -18.20
N MET A 238 -7.10 -0.76 -17.71
CA MET A 238 -6.17 -0.20 -16.73
C MET A 238 -5.40 0.99 -17.30
N ALA A 239 -4.88 0.86 -18.52
CA ALA A 239 -4.20 1.96 -19.22
C ALA A 239 -5.13 3.16 -19.44
N GLU A 240 -6.37 2.91 -19.87
CA GLU A 240 -7.39 3.94 -20.06
C GLU A 240 -7.74 4.67 -18.76
N SER A 241 -7.81 3.95 -17.64
CA SER A 241 -8.07 4.52 -16.32
C SER A 241 -6.87 5.35 -15.81
N CYS A 242 -5.64 4.88 -16.02
CA CYS A 242 -4.41 5.62 -15.69
C CYS A 242 -4.27 6.89 -16.53
N ASP A 243 -4.52 6.79 -17.84
CA ASP A 243 -4.50 7.94 -18.74
C ASP A 243 -5.54 8.98 -18.36
N TYR A 244 -6.74 8.54 -17.98
CA TYR A 244 -7.80 9.45 -17.50
C TYR A 244 -7.35 10.24 -16.27
N ALA A 245 -6.73 9.60 -15.28
CA ALA A 245 -6.22 10.28 -14.09
C ALA A 245 -5.15 11.34 -14.42
N ALA A 246 -4.15 10.96 -15.22
CA ALA A 246 -3.09 11.88 -15.66
C ALA A 246 -3.63 13.03 -16.51
N SER A 247 -4.55 12.72 -17.43
CA SER A 247 -5.27 13.67 -18.26
C SER A 247 -6.04 14.70 -17.42
N TYR A 248 -6.80 14.22 -16.45
CA TYR A 248 -7.65 15.07 -15.62
C TYR A 248 -6.82 16.08 -14.81
N VAL A 249 -5.80 15.60 -14.10
CA VAL A 249 -4.97 16.48 -13.25
C VAL A 249 -4.16 17.48 -14.10
N ARG A 250 -3.75 17.08 -15.31
CA ARG A 250 -3.10 17.95 -16.27
C ARG A 250 -4.02 19.06 -16.74
N ASP A 251 -5.21 18.71 -17.22
CA ASP A 251 -6.13 19.66 -17.83
C ASP A 251 -6.78 20.60 -16.80
N ALA A 252 -7.11 20.09 -15.60
CA ALA A 252 -7.76 20.86 -14.54
C ALA A 252 -6.77 21.75 -13.77
N TYR A 253 -5.56 21.25 -13.48
CA TYR A 253 -4.65 21.86 -12.51
C TYR A 253 -3.25 22.16 -13.05
N GLY A 254 -2.95 21.79 -14.29
CA GLY A 254 -1.63 21.99 -14.88
C GLY A 254 -0.53 21.15 -14.24
N TRP A 255 -0.88 20.06 -13.55
CA TRP A 255 0.08 19.14 -12.93
C TRP A 255 0.31 17.91 -13.81
N GLN A 256 1.49 17.31 -13.69
CA GLN A 256 1.67 15.91 -14.03
C GLN A 256 2.15 15.15 -12.79
N ILE A 257 1.65 13.93 -12.63
CA ILE A 257 1.91 13.07 -11.48
C ILE A 257 2.20 11.66 -12.00
N PRO A 258 3.08 10.89 -11.35
CA PRO A 258 3.23 9.47 -11.67
C PRO A 258 1.90 8.76 -11.48
N VAL A 259 1.53 7.94 -12.45
CA VAL A 259 0.36 7.06 -12.34
C VAL A 259 0.81 5.61 -12.23
N SER A 260 0.01 4.80 -11.57
CA SER A 260 0.25 3.37 -11.39
C SER A 260 -1.04 2.59 -11.51
N PHE A 261 -0.90 1.31 -11.84
CA PHE A 261 -1.94 0.31 -11.69
C PHE A 261 -1.62 -0.62 -10.52
N VAL A 262 -2.62 -1.38 -10.07
CA VAL A 262 -2.46 -2.44 -9.06
C VAL A 262 -2.47 -3.81 -9.75
N SER A 263 -1.57 -4.68 -9.32
CA SER A 263 -1.65 -6.12 -9.58
C SER A 263 -1.09 -6.89 -8.39
N TRP A 264 -1.15 -8.21 -8.44
CA TRP A 264 -0.76 -9.11 -7.36
C TRP A 264 -0.40 -10.48 -7.95
N PRO A 265 0.36 -11.33 -7.22
CA PRO A 265 0.97 -12.52 -7.80
C PRO A 265 -0.01 -13.51 -8.47
N THR A 266 -1.29 -13.54 -8.05
CA THR A 266 -2.31 -14.41 -8.67
C THR A 266 -2.53 -14.15 -10.17
N LEU A 267 -2.17 -12.95 -10.64
CA LEU A 267 -2.30 -12.49 -12.03
C LEU A 267 -0.95 -12.11 -12.65
N ASP A 268 0.18 -12.50 -12.05
CA ASP A 268 1.48 -12.15 -12.61
C ASP A 268 1.74 -12.87 -13.96
N PRO A 269 2.67 -12.39 -14.79
CA PRO A 269 2.89 -12.95 -16.13
C PRO A 269 3.77 -14.21 -16.14
N MET A 270 4.17 -14.73 -14.97
CA MET A 270 4.96 -15.95 -14.87
C MET A 270 4.01 -17.16 -14.88
N ASN A 271 4.57 -18.36 -14.98
CA ASN A 271 3.78 -19.61 -14.98
C ASN A 271 4.17 -20.41 -13.74
N HIS A 272 3.19 -20.71 -12.88
CA HIS A 272 3.40 -21.34 -11.58
C HIS A 272 2.74 -22.73 -11.54
N PRO A 273 3.39 -23.77 -12.09
CA PRO A 273 2.82 -25.12 -12.12
C PRO A 273 2.60 -25.71 -10.72
N THR A 274 3.25 -25.14 -9.70
CA THR A 274 3.13 -25.53 -8.30
C THR A 274 1.97 -24.88 -7.55
N GLU A 275 1.29 -23.90 -8.15
CA GLU A 275 0.07 -23.30 -7.60
C GLU A 275 -0.99 -24.36 -7.37
N HIS A 276 -1.61 -24.34 -6.19
CA HIS A 276 -2.52 -25.39 -5.77
C HIS A 276 -3.41 -24.98 -4.60
N THR A 277 -4.71 -24.91 -4.83
CA THR A 277 -5.73 -24.80 -3.79
C THR A 277 -6.13 -26.20 -3.30
N PRO A 278 -6.03 -26.50 -2.00
CA PRO A 278 -6.41 -27.81 -1.47
C PRO A 278 -7.85 -28.21 -1.82
N GLY A 279 -7.99 -29.36 -2.50
CA GLY A 279 -9.29 -29.90 -2.89
C GLY A 279 -9.87 -29.33 -4.19
N VAL A 280 -9.13 -28.47 -4.89
CA VAL A 280 -9.45 -27.95 -6.22
C VAL A 280 -8.62 -28.69 -7.27
N ASP A 281 -9.22 -29.01 -8.41
CA ASP A 281 -8.49 -29.59 -9.55
C ASP A 281 -7.61 -28.53 -10.21
N LYS A 282 -6.43 -28.90 -10.73
CA LYS A 282 -5.51 -27.93 -11.38
C LYS A 282 -6.17 -27.14 -12.52
N SER A 283 -7.16 -27.72 -13.22
CA SER A 283 -7.92 -27.05 -14.27
C SER A 283 -8.96 -26.03 -13.77
N GLN A 284 -9.17 -25.96 -12.45
CA GLN A 284 -10.12 -25.09 -11.77
C GLN A 284 -9.43 -24.11 -10.81
N GLU A 285 -8.09 -24.13 -10.74
CA GLU A 285 -7.34 -23.11 -10.00
C GLU A 285 -7.67 -21.74 -10.57
N ALA A 286 -7.95 -20.78 -9.68
CA ALA A 286 -8.20 -19.39 -10.07
C ALA A 286 -6.89 -18.59 -10.05
N ASP A 287 -6.06 -18.83 -9.04
CA ASP A 287 -4.72 -18.25 -8.92
C ASP A 287 -3.84 -18.85 -10.03
N ASP A 288 -3.10 -18.01 -10.77
CA ASP A 288 -2.30 -18.40 -11.96
C ASP A 288 -3.16 -18.81 -13.19
N SER A 289 -4.47 -18.54 -13.21
CA SER A 289 -5.34 -18.89 -14.35
C SER A 289 -5.52 -17.80 -15.40
N GLN A 290 -5.24 -16.55 -15.02
CA GLN A 290 -5.31 -15.37 -15.86
C GLN A 290 -4.05 -14.51 -15.63
N VAL A 291 -3.75 -13.62 -16.57
CA VAL A 291 -2.53 -12.80 -16.55
C VAL A 291 -2.87 -11.33 -16.74
N LEU A 292 -2.17 -10.49 -15.99
CA LEU A 292 -1.98 -9.08 -16.23
C LEU A 292 -0.48 -8.83 -16.41
N ASP A 293 -0.05 -8.68 -17.66
CA ASP A 293 1.33 -8.48 -18.07
C ASP A 293 1.68 -6.97 -18.06
N PRO A 294 2.50 -6.51 -17.10
CA PRO A 294 2.91 -5.11 -17.02
C PRO A 294 3.63 -4.62 -18.29
N ALA A 295 4.19 -5.52 -19.10
CA ALA A 295 4.84 -5.15 -20.37
C ALA A 295 3.85 -4.63 -21.43
N ARG A 296 2.54 -4.75 -21.20
CA ARG A 296 1.48 -4.26 -22.11
C ARG A 296 1.13 -2.81 -21.90
N LEU A 297 1.54 -2.21 -20.80
CA LEU A 297 1.30 -0.79 -20.49
C LEU A 297 2.57 0.02 -20.76
N GLU A 298 2.41 1.13 -21.47
CA GLU A 298 3.50 1.99 -21.91
C GLU A 298 3.28 3.45 -21.49
N VAL A 299 4.38 4.19 -21.34
CA VAL A 299 4.34 5.64 -21.18
C VAL A 299 3.88 6.30 -22.48
N GLY A 300 2.89 7.18 -22.37
CA GLY A 300 2.34 7.97 -23.47
C GLY A 300 3.23 9.15 -23.88
N PRO A 301 3.02 9.72 -25.08
CA PRO A 301 3.89 10.74 -25.66
C PRO A 301 3.92 12.07 -24.88
N GLU A 302 2.88 12.41 -24.12
CA GLU A 302 2.81 13.65 -23.33
C GLU A 302 3.27 13.48 -21.87
N SER A 303 3.57 12.24 -21.46
CA SER A 303 3.92 11.92 -20.07
C SER A 303 5.36 12.27 -19.74
N THR A 304 5.51 13.25 -18.84
CA THR A 304 6.80 13.61 -18.24
C THR A 304 6.93 13.06 -16.82
N ALA A 305 5.81 12.72 -16.18
CA ALA A 305 5.78 12.13 -14.83
C ALA A 305 5.89 10.59 -14.82
N GLY A 306 5.59 9.92 -15.94
CA GLY A 306 5.82 8.48 -16.11
C GLY A 306 4.79 7.55 -15.45
N LEU A 307 5.05 6.25 -15.58
CA LEU A 307 4.23 5.13 -15.13
C LEU A 307 5.03 4.25 -14.16
N PHE A 308 4.40 3.68 -13.15
CA PHE A 308 4.97 2.62 -12.33
C PHE A 308 3.94 1.50 -12.07
N GLY A 309 4.39 0.32 -11.66
CA GLY A 309 3.53 -0.78 -11.23
C GLY A 309 3.50 -0.88 -9.71
N THR A 310 2.33 -1.09 -9.12
CA THR A 310 2.18 -1.37 -7.68
C THR A 310 1.71 -2.80 -7.50
N TYR A 311 2.45 -3.57 -6.71
CA TYR A 311 2.24 -5.00 -6.54
C TYR A 311 2.02 -5.38 -5.08
N HIS A 312 0.93 -6.07 -4.78
CA HIS A 312 0.67 -6.58 -3.43
C HIS A 312 1.30 -7.97 -3.31
N ILE A 313 2.46 -8.05 -2.67
CA ILE A 313 3.27 -9.27 -2.64
C ILE A 313 3.45 -9.70 -1.19
N TYR A 314 2.57 -10.61 -0.77
CA TYR A 314 2.66 -11.27 0.53
C TYR A 314 3.53 -12.54 0.44
N PRO A 315 4.27 -12.89 1.50
CA PRO A 315 5.22 -14.01 1.42
C PRO A 315 4.58 -15.39 1.40
N TYR A 316 3.30 -15.51 1.75
CA TYR A 316 2.63 -16.79 2.03
C TYR A 316 1.48 -17.12 1.09
N TYR A 317 1.12 -16.19 0.20
CA TYR A 317 0.02 -16.34 -0.74
C TYR A 317 0.38 -15.64 -2.06
N PRO A 318 0.10 -16.24 -3.23
CA PRO A 318 -0.50 -17.56 -3.46
C PRO A 318 0.38 -18.73 -3.02
N GLU A 319 -0.12 -19.95 -3.16
CA GLU A 319 0.54 -21.15 -2.66
C GLU A 319 1.88 -21.43 -3.36
N PHE A 320 2.03 -20.98 -4.62
CA PHE A 320 3.32 -21.04 -5.32
C PHE A 320 4.44 -20.28 -4.59
N MET A 321 4.14 -19.29 -3.75
CA MET A 321 5.14 -18.49 -3.03
C MET A 321 6.06 -19.35 -2.18
N TYR A 322 5.54 -20.44 -1.63
CA TYR A 322 6.32 -21.35 -0.80
C TYR A 322 6.53 -22.74 -1.42
N ARG A 323 5.73 -23.10 -2.43
CA ARG A 323 5.79 -24.39 -3.13
C ARG A 323 6.75 -24.43 -4.30
N GLU A 324 7.00 -23.30 -4.97
CA GLU A 324 7.88 -23.28 -6.13
C GLU A 324 9.34 -23.58 -5.69
N PRO A 325 9.94 -24.71 -6.12
CA PRO A 325 11.24 -25.13 -5.59
C PRO A 325 12.35 -24.12 -5.89
N GLY A 326 12.29 -23.44 -7.05
CA GLY A 326 13.29 -22.46 -7.46
C GLY A 326 13.38 -21.22 -6.55
N TYR A 327 12.32 -20.91 -5.80
CA TYR A 327 12.36 -19.81 -4.83
C TYR A 327 13.24 -20.15 -3.63
N ALA A 328 13.44 -21.44 -3.31
CA ALA A 328 14.31 -21.87 -2.23
C ALA A 328 15.81 -21.64 -2.51
N ASP A 329 16.18 -21.40 -3.78
CA ASP A 329 17.56 -21.08 -4.17
C ASP A 329 17.96 -19.66 -3.79
N TYR A 330 16.99 -18.83 -3.38
CA TYR A 330 17.27 -17.50 -2.86
C TYR A 330 17.70 -17.58 -1.40
N THR A 331 18.89 -17.04 -1.12
CA THR A 331 19.44 -16.97 0.23
C THR A 331 19.95 -15.57 0.53
N ASP A 332 19.81 -15.16 1.78
CA ASP A 332 20.43 -13.98 2.35
C ASP A 332 21.26 -14.35 3.59
N GLU A 333 21.69 -13.35 4.35
CA GLU A 333 22.53 -13.53 5.54
C GLU A 333 21.83 -14.32 6.66
N GLU A 334 20.50 -14.43 6.62
CA GLU A 334 19.65 -15.12 7.59
C GLU A 334 19.19 -16.51 7.10
N GLY A 335 19.60 -16.92 5.89
CA GLY A 335 19.31 -18.22 5.29
C GLY A 335 18.39 -18.13 4.08
N VAL A 336 17.62 -19.20 3.82
CA VAL A 336 16.67 -19.23 2.70
C VAL A 336 15.58 -18.19 2.90
N LEU A 337 15.16 -17.54 1.81
CA LEU A 337 14.03 -16.62 1.77
C LEU A 337 13.30 -16.75 0.43
N ARG A 338 12.32 -17.66 0.35
CA ARG A 338 11.52 -17.87 -0.87
C ARG A 338 10.84 -16.61 -1.39
N TYR A 339 10.42 -15.72 -0.51
CA TYR A 339 9.93 -14.39 -0.87
C TYR A 339 10.91 -13.64 -1.79
N GLY A 340 12.21 -13.64 -1.47
CA GLY A 340 13.24 -13.04 -2.33
C GLY A 340 13.41 -13.77 -3.67
N GLY A 341 13.16 -15.08 -3.69
CA GLY A 341 13.14 -15.88 -4.91
C GLY A 341 12.06 -15.43 -5.90
N TYR A 342 10.84 -15.22 -5.40
CA TYR A 342 9.74 -14.65 -6.18
C TYR A 342 10.09 -13.25 -6.69
N LEU A 343 10.52 -12.35 -5.80
CA LEU A 343 10.89 -10.98 -6.14
C LEU A 343 11.95 -10.92 -7.28
N ARG A 344 12.98 -11.77 -7.18
CA ARG A 344 14.03 -11.89 -8.19
C ARG A 344 13.48 -12.34 -9.55
N GLN A 345 12.59 -13.33 -9.56
CA GLN A 345 12.01 -13.84 -10.79
C GLN A 345 11.08 -12.82 -11.43
N PHE A 346 10.20 -12.19 -10.65
CA PHE A 346 9.28 -11.16 -11.12
C PHE A 346 10.04 -9.99 -11.75
N MET A 347 11.08 -9.47 -11.09
CA MET A 347 11.89 -8.38 -11.65
C MET A 347 12.66 -8.75 -12.91
N SER A 348 12.92 -10.04 -13.16
CA SER A 348 13.56 -10.51 -14.39
C SER A 348 12.64 -10.41 -15.63
N VAL A 349 11.32 -10.44 -15.42
CA VAL A 349 10.30 -10.30 -16.49
C VAL A 349 9.63 -8.92 -16.50
N HIS A 350 9.76 -8.14 -15.41
CA HIS A 350 9.14 -6.82 -15.30
C HIS A 350 9.77 -5.79 -16.27
N PRO A 351 8.95 -5.00 -17.00
CA PRO A 351 9.41 -3.95 -17.93
C PRO A 351 10.26 -2.86 -17.24
N PRO A 352 11.04 -2.05 -17.98
CA PRO A 352 12.02 -1.14 -17.42
C PRO A 352 11.45 0.17 -16.83
N TYR A 353 10.29 0.10 -16.15
CA TYR A 353 9.74 1.15 -15.30
C TYR A 353 9.71 0.69 -13.82
N PRO A 354 9.42 1.58 -12.84
CA PRO A 354 9.49 1.23 -11.43
C PRO A 354 8.44 0.18 -11.03
N ALA A 355 8.84 -0.78 -10.20
CA ALA A 355 7.94 -1.71 -9.53
C ALA A 355 7.97 -1.39 -8.03
N LEU A 356 6.82 -1.06 -7.44
CA LEU A 356 6.65 -0.83 -6.02
C LEU A 356 5.96 -2.04 -5.39
N VAL A 357 6.49 -2.54 -4.27
CA VAL A 357 5.72 -3.49 -3.44
C VAL A 357 4.73 -2.68 -2.61
N GLY A 358 3.48 -2.59 -3.08
CA GLY A 358 2.41 -1.80 -2.48
C GLY A 358 1.86 -2.38 -1.18
N GLU A 359 2.03 -3.68 -1.00
CA GLU A 359 1.69 -4.38 0.24
C GLU A 359 2.64 -5.55 0.46
N PHE A 360 3.17 -5.63 1.68
CA PHE A 360 3.78 -6.82 2.25
C PHE A 360 3.69 -6.72 3.77
N GLY A 361 3.60 -7.84 4.46
CA GLY A 361 3.41 -7.83 5.91
C GLY A 361 3.22 -9.23 6.46
N LEU A 362 3.10 -9.30 7.78
CA LEU A 362 2.79 -10.52 8.52
C LEU A 362 1.79 -10.15 9.61
N SER A 363 0.83 -11.03 9.87
CA SER A 363 -0.09 -10.86 10.98
C SER A 363 0.49 -11.39 12.29
N THR A 364 0.13 -10.76 13.40
CA THR A 364 0.45 -11.18 14.77
C THR A 364 -0.66 -11.98 15.45
N SER A 365 -1.69 -12.39 14.69
CA SER A 365 -2.76 -13.25 15.20
C SER A 365 -2.22 -14.55 15.77
N ILE A 366 -2.91 -15.12 16.76
CA ILE A 366 -2.60 -16.43 17.33
C ILE A 366 -2.88 -17.54 16.29
N GLY A 367 -3.91 -17.37 15.46
CA GLY A 367 -4.21 -18.29 14.35
C GLY A 367 -3.31 -18.03 13.15
N ALA A 368 -3.16 -19.04 12.28
CA ALA A 368 -2.50 -18.90 10.99
C ALA A 368 -3.42 -19.40 9.87
N ALA A 369 -3.54 -18.60 8.81
CA ALA A 369 -4.32 -18.96 7.62
C ALA A 369 -3.47 -19.67 6.54
N HIS A 370 -2.18 -19.36 6.49
CA HIS A 370 -1.18 -20.08 5.69
C HIS A 370 0.07 -20.33 6.52
N ILE A 371 0.74 -21.45 6.25
CA ILE A 371 2.00 -21.84 6.89
C ILE A 371 3.11 -21.81 5.85
N HIS A 372 4.22 -21.16 6.20
CA HIS A 372 5.39 -20.98 5.36
C HIS A 372 6.62 -21.67 6.00
N PRO A 373 7.45 -22.42 5.25
CA PRO A 373 8.58 -23.18 5.81
C PRO A 373 9.60 -22.35 6.62
N GLU A 374 9.80 -21.10 6.22
CA GLU A 374 10.70 -20.12 6.84
C GLU A 374 10.07 -19.36 8.02
N GLY A 375 8.84 -19.67 8.42
CA GLY A 375 8.15 -19.04 9.55
C GLY A 375 7.57 -17.66 9.26
N ILE A 376 7.50 -17.25 7.99
CA ILE A 376 6.81 -16.03 7.51
C ILE A 376 5.34 -16.35 7.18
N ASN A 377 4.63 -16.88 8.18
CA ASN A 377 3.26 -17.37 8.08
C ASN A 377 2.23 -16.22 7.94
N HIS A 378 1.02 -16.54 7.45
CA HIS A 378 -0.11 -15.62 7.52
C HIS A 378 -0.76 -15.68 8.92
N GLY A 379 -0.10 -15.09 9.91
CA GLY A 379 -0.44 -15.20 11.34
C GLY A 379 0.45 -16.20 12.09
N ALA A 380 0.20 -16.41 13.37
CA ALA A 380 1.04 -17.19 14.30
C ALA A 380 2.51 -16.73 14.34
N VAL A 381 2.71 -15.40 14.34
CA VAL A 381 4.02 -14.74 14.44
C VAL A 381 3.95 -13.75 15.60
N SER A 382 4.98 -13.67 16.44
CA SER A 382 5.03 -12.64 17.50
C SER A 382 5.36 -11.25 16.94
N GLU A 383 5.04 -10.17 17.67
CA GLU A 383 5.39 -8.79 17.27
C GLU A 383 6.90 -8.62 17.00
N GLU A 384 7.76 -9.27 17.79
CA GLU A 384 9.22 -9.20 17.61
C GLU A 384 9.65 -9.89 16.31
N GLU A 385 9.06 -11.05 15.99
CA GLU A 385 9.32 -11.77 14.74
C GLU A 385 8.75 -11.00 13.54
N GLN A 386 7.55 -10.42 13.66
CA GLN A 386 6.92 -9.57 12.66
C GLN A 386 7.86 -8.43 12.25
N GLY A 387 8.36 -7.66 13.23
CA GLY A 387 9.29 -6.56 12.96
C GLY A 387 10.60 -7.00 12.29
N LYS A 388 11.20 -8.12 12.74
CA LYS A 388 12.43 -8.66 12.13
C LYS A 388 12.22 -9.11 10.69
N GLN A 389 11.13 -9.84 10.43
CA GLN A 389 10.83 -10.39 9.10
C GLN A 389 10.39 -9.30 8.12
N ILE A 390 9.62 -8.29 8.56
CA ILE A 390 9.33 -7.11 7.74
C ILE A 390 10.62 -6.41 7.33
N ALA A 391 11.55 -6.21 8.27
CA ALA A 391 12.84 -5.59 7.95
C ALA A 391 13.66 -6.44 6.96
N ARG A 392 13.64 -7.77 7.09
CA ARG A 392 14.31 -8.71 6.18
C ARG A 392 13.70 -8.68 4.78
N MET A 393 12.39 -8.77 4.68
CA MET A 393 11.65 -8.66 3.41
C MET A 393 11.90 -7.31 2.73
N MET A 394 11.88 -6.21 3.48
CA MET A 394 12.20 -4.88 2.93
C MET A 394 13.62 -4.80 2.35
N ARG A 395 14.60 -5.46 2.97
CA ARG A 395 15.96 -5.56 2.41
C ARG A 395 15.97 -6.35 1.10
N ALA A 396 15.23 -7.46 1.02
CA ALA A 396 15.11 -8.25 -0.21
C ALA A 396 14.45 -7.44 -1.34
N ILE A 397 13.35 -6.75 -1.05
CA ILE A 397 12.65 -5.85 -2.00
C ILE A 397 13.64 -4.84 -2.62
N VAL A 398 14.41 -4.14 -1.77
CA VAL A 398 15.39 -3.16 -2.25
C VAL A 398 16.55 -3.82 -3.00
N ARG A 399 17.02 -4.99 -2.56
CA ARG A 399 18.12 -5.74 -3.18
C ARG A 399 17.76 -6.21 -4.60
N GLU A 400 16.53 -6.67 -4.81
CA GLU A 400 16.05 -7.14 -6.13
C GLU A 400 15.67 -5.99 -7.08
N GLY A 401 15.81 -4.73 -6.63
CA GLY A 401 15.71 -3.56 -7.51
C GLY A 401 14.32 -2.96 -7.64
N TYR A 402 13.38 -3.29 -6.75
CA TYR A 402 12.10 -2.59 -6.63
C TYR A 402 12.33 -1.14 -6.17
N ALA A 403 11.36 -0.28 -6.47
CA ALA A 403 11.34 1.13 -6.05
C ALA A 403 11.26 1.31 -4.53
N GLY A 404 10.79 0.28 -3.82
CA GLY A 404 10.64 0.24 -2.38
C GLY A 404 9.47 -0.64 -1.97
N GLY A 405 9.05 -0.50 -0.72
CA GLY A 405 8.00 -1.32 -0.14
C GLY A 405 7.12 -0.53 0.83
N MET A 406 5.85 -0.94 0.90
CA MET A 406 4.82 -0.41 1.77
C MET A 406 4.33 -1.50 2.72
N VAL A 407 4.57 -1.33 4.01
CA VAL A 407 4.15 -2.31 5.01
C VAL A 407 2.63 -2.27 5.18
N PHE A 408 2.00 -3.44 5.10
CA PHE A 408 0.60 -3.65 5.47
C PHE A 408 0.56 -4.21 6.90
N GLU A 409 0.15 -3.42 7.90
CA GLU A 409 -0.30 -2.01 7.82
C GLU A 409 0.03 -1.19 9.09
N TRP A 410 -0.35 0.09 9.13
CA TRP A 410 -0.02 0.96 10.27
C TRP A 410 -0.73 0.53 11.55
N ALA A 411 -2.03 0.27 11.52
CA ALA A 411 -2.84 -0.03 12.69
C ALA A 411 -3.86 -1.14 12.41
N ASP A 412 -4.16 -1.96 13.42
CA ASP A 412 -5.14 -3.05 13.28
C ASP A 412 -6.54 -2.59 12.87
N GLU A 413 -7.15 -3.29 11.91
CA GLU A 413 -8.52 -3.05 11.44
C GLU A 413 -9.46 -4.22 11.77
N TRP A 414 -10.30 -4.08 12.80
CA TRP A 414 -11.20 -5.17 13.25
C TRP A 414 -12.34 -5.50 12.27
N ALA A 415 -12.56 -4.68 11.24
CA ALA A 415 -13.55 -4.95 10.20
C ALA A 415 -13.05 -5.89 9.09
N LYS A 416 -11.75 -6.18 9.07
CA LYS A 416 -11.21 -7.21 8.18
C LYS A 416 -11.52 -8.60 8.71
N ARG A 417 -11.46 -9.58 7.81
CA ARG A 417 -11.78 -10.98 8.10
C ARG A 417 -10.99 -11.93 7.22
N THR A 418 -10.58 -13.05 7.79
CA THR A 418 -9.99 -14.17 7.04
C THR A 418 -11.04 -15.26 6.79
N TRP A 419 -10.92 -16.02 5.70
CA TRP A 419 -11.84 -17.14 5.39
C TRP A 419 -11.86 -18.22 6.48
N ILE A 420 -10.79 -18.40 7.25
CA ILE A 420 -10.71 -19.39 8.34
C ILE A 420 -11.56 -19.04 9.56
N THR A 421 -11.85 -17.76 9.77
CA THR A 421 -12.58 -17.23 10.93
C THR A 421 -13.98 -16.75 10.57
N MET A 422 -14.19 -16.31 9.32
CA MET A 422 -15.43 -15.75 8.81
C MET A 422 -16.68 -16.61 9.12
N PRO A 423 -16.66 -17.96 9.00
CA PRO A 423 -17.82 -18.79 9.34
C PRO A 423 -18.27 -18.72 10.81
N TYR A 424 -17.40 -18.25 11.72
CA TYR A 424 -17.66 -18.17 13.16
C TYR A 424 -18.10 -16.77 13.61
N MET A 425 -18.10 -15.78 12.72
CA MET A 425 -18.54 -14.42 13.00
C MET A 425 -20.07 -14.35 13.00
N ILE A 426 -20.70 -14.64 14.15
CA ILE A 426 -22.16 -14.74 14.27
C ILE A 426 -22.67 -13.81 15.41
N PRO A 427 -23.53 -12.81 15.12
CA PRO A 427 -24.03 -12.43 13.79
C PRO A 427 -22.96 -11.63 13.02
N PHE A 428 -22.86 -11.89 11.71
CA PHE A 428 -21.76 -11.38 10.89
C PHE A 428 -21.70 -9.85 10.85
N ASP A 429 -22.84 -9.17 10.80
CA ASP A 429 -22.95 -7.71 10.78
C ASP A 429 -22.44 -7.01 12.05
N ARG A 430 -22.09 -7.77 13.10
CA ARG A 430 -21.58 -7.20 14.34
C ARG A 430 -20.11 -7.52 14.59
N HIS A 431 -19.45 -8.28 13.71
CA HIS A 431 -18.07 -8.77 13.94
C HIS A 431 -17.08 -7.65 14.28
N ILE A 432 -17.27 -6.46 13.71
CA ILE A 432 -16.41 -5.28 13.94
C ILE A 432 -16.29 -4.88 15.42
N TYR A 433 -17.26 -5.23 16.28
CA TYR A 433 -17.27 -4.85 17.69
C TYR A 433 -16.40 -5.75 18.59
N TRP A 434 -15.83 -6.82 18.04
CA TRP A 434 -15.01 -7.77 18.79
C TRP A 434 -13.68 -7.98 18.09
N HIS A 435 -12.61 -7.86 18.87
CA HIS A 435 -11.29 -8.24 18.42
C HIS A 435 -11.15 -9.76 18.40
N ASN A 436 -10.91 -10.31 17.22
CA ASN A 436 -10.62 -11.72 17.04
C ASN A 436 -9.10 -11.95 16.95
N LEU A 437 -8.49 -12.33 18.08
CA LEU A 437 -7.06 -12.64 18.15
C LEU A 437 -6.64 -13.84 17.28
N MET A 438 -7.59 -14.66 16.82
CA MET A 438 -7.31 -15.80 15.94
C MET A 438 -7.34 -15.43 14.46
N ASP A 439 -7.78 -14.22 14.11
CA ASP A 439 -7.99 -13.79 12.73
C ASP A 439 -6.78 -13.01 12.21
N PRO A 440 -6.00 -13.55 11.26
CA PRO A 440 -4.87 -12.82 10.72
C PRO A 440 -5.19 -11.40 10.25
N GLU A 441 -6.30 -11.24 9.54
CA GLU A 441 -6.72 -9.99 8.92
C GLU A 441 -7.04 -8.87 9.93
N GLN A 442 -7.33 -9.20 11.19
CA GLN A 442 -7.56 -8.20 12.24
C GLN A 442 -6.31 -7.79 13.03
N ASN A 443 -5.15 -8.41 12.77
CA ASN A 443 -3.93 -8.29 13.59
C ASN A 443 -2.67 -7.98 12.76
N PHE A 444 -2.82 -7.26 11.64
CA PHE A 444 -1.71 -6.88 10.75
C PHE A 444 -0.97 -5.61 11.16
N GLY A 445 -1.57 -4.79 12.02
CA GLY A 445 -1.05 -3.48 12.36
C GLY A 445 0.33 -3.57 13.02
N ILE A 446 1.24 -2.67 12.63
CA ILE A 446 2.42 -2.36 13.44
C ILE A 446 1.98 -1.76 14.79
N LEU A 447 0.91 -0.96 14.76
CA LEU A 447 0.22 -0.44 15.93
C LEU A 447 -0.94 -1.37 16.29
N ALA A 448 -0.70 -2.20 17.31
CA ALA A 448 -1.74 -3.04 17.89
C ALA A 448 -2.89 -2.19 18.45
N CYS A 449 -4.12 -2.53 18.07
CA CYS A 449 -5.32 -1.88 18.62
C CYS A 449 -6.11 -2.84 19.49
N GLU A 450 -5.90 -2.73 20.80
CA GLU A 450 -6.42 -3.69 21.78
C GLU A 450 -7.66 -3.19 22.55
N PRO A 451 -8.58 -4.08 22.96
CA PRO A 451 -9.68 -3.71 23.82
C PRO A 451 -9.21 -3.31 25.24
N ASN A 452 -9.88 -2.33 25.85
CA ASN A 452 -9.60 -1.84 27.21
C ASN A 452 -9.64 -2.90 28.32
N ARG A 453 -10.20 -4.08 28.05
CA ARG A 453 -10.16 -5.24 28.96
C ARG A 453 -9.76 -6.47 28.17
N PHE A 454 -8.57 -6.97 28.47
CA PHE A 454 -8.09 -8.25 27.97
C PHE A 454 -8.68 -9.39 28.80
N PRO A 455 -9.45 -10.32 28.21
CA PRO A 455 -9.93 -11.49 28.94
C PRO A 455 -8.80 -12.45 29.35
N PHE A 456 -7.62 -12.35 28.72
CA PHE A 456 -6.45 -13.21 28.95
C PHE A 456 -5.26 -12.45 29.56
N SER A 457 -5.43 -11.85 30.74
CA SER A 457 -4.39 -11.03 31.40
C SER A 457 -3.21 -11.80 32.03
N GLY A 458 -2.99 -13.08 31.69
CA GLY A 458 -1.98 -13.90 32.38
C GLY A 458 -1.14 -14.87 31.55
N GLY A 459 -1.49 -15.16 30.29
CA GLY A 459 -0.94 -16.36 29.60
C GLY A 459 -0.40 -16.17 28.19
N GLN A 460 -0.47 -14.99 27.57
CA GLN A 460 -0.02 -14.84 26.17
C GLN A 460 1.45 -15.23 25.97
N LYS A 461 2.34 -14.88 26.91
CA LYS A 461 3.76 -15.32 26.86
C LYS A 461 3.93 -16.84 26.95
N GLU A 462 2.97 -17.58 27.52
CA GLU A 462 2.98 -19.04 27.54
C GLU A 462 2.41 -19.63 26.26
N MET A 463 1.45 -18.95 25.61
CA MET A 463 0.87 -19.38 24.33
C MET A 463 1.82 -19.19 23.13
N TRP A 464 2.70 -18.19 23.18
CA TRP A 464 3.73 -17.94 22.14
C TRP A 464 5.03 -18.72 22.36
N ARG A 465 5.15 -19.48 23.46
CA ARG A 465 6.25 -20.43 23.57
C ARG A 465 5.96 -21.57 22.60
N ARG A 466 6.81 -21.73 21.59
CA ARG A 466 6.94 -23.02 20.91
C ARG A 466 7.04 -24.09 21.99
N ASP A 467 6.22 -25.13 21.88
CA ASP A 467 6.45 -26.36 22.64
C ASP A 467 7.85 -26.86 22.29
N GLU A 468 8.83 -26.54 23.13
CA GLU A 468 10.12 -27.20 23.15
C GLU A 468 9.90 -28.60 23.75
N GLY A 469 9.38 -29.51 22.92
CA GLY A 469 9.47 -30.95 23.10
C GLY A 469 8.29 -31.66 23.75
N SER A 470 7.67 -32.54 22.97
CA SER A 470 7.63 -33.96 23.33
C SER A 470 7.98 -34.77 22.09
N ASP A 471 9.14 -35.44 22.14
CA ASP A 471 9.54 -36.52 21.24
C ASP A 471 8.43 -37.58 21.04
#